data_AF-A0A2E4GPG8-F1
#
_entry.id   AF-A0A2E4GPG8-F1
#
_cell.length_a   1.000
_cell.length_b   1.000
_cell.length_c   1.000
_cell.angle_alpha   90.00
_cell.angle_beta   90.00
_cell.angle_gamma   90.00
#
_symmetry.space_group_name_H-M   'P 1'
#
loop_
_entity.id
_entity.type
_entity.pdbx_description
1 polymer ?
#
loop_
_entity_poly.entity_id
_entity_poly.type
_entity_poly.pdbx_seq_one_letter_code
_entity_poly.pdbx_strand_id
1 'polypeptide(L)'
;MLDRIESLLEIRSLHRKYNHIQETIIQNFRAKPETPMAESPDAETQEMLWTVAAARIILGPEANIQVPPNLSSENYEMYLAAGINDWGGVSPLTIDYVNPEAPWPLITNLKSKTESEGFELRPRLAVYPEYFLDTDEYLPVDLLTKVRELADDEGYVKDGINRYV
;
A
#
# COMPACT_ATOMS: atom_id res chain seq x y z
N MET A 1 -19.24 -8.55 -1.93
CA MET A 1 -18.64 -8.79 -0.59
C MET A 1 -18.18 -10.24 -0.39
N LEU A 2 -18.97 -11.27 -0.75
CA LEU A 2 -18.52 -12.68 -0.64
C LEU A 2 -17.23 -12.96 -1.43
N ASP A 3 -17.21 -12.53 -2.68
CA ASP A 3 -16.05 -12.50 -3.58
C ASP A 3 -14.76 -11.95 -2.94
N ARG A 4 -14.89 -10.84 -2.20
CA ARG A 4 -13.77 -10.19 -1.50
C ARG A 4 -13.23 -11.09 -0.38
N ILE A 5 -14.13 -11.69 0.40
CA ILE A 5 -13.75 -12.61 1.50
C ILE A 5 -13.09 -13.88 0.96
N GLU A 6 -13.64 -14.48 -0.10
CA GLU A 6 -13.06 -15.66 -0.75
C GLU A 6 -11.65 -15.38 -1.25
N SER A 7 -11.45 -14.23 -1.93
CA SER A 7 -10.14 -13.80 -2.41
C SER A 7 -9.13 -13.59 -1.26
N LEU A 8 -9.53 -12.92 -0.18
CA LEU A 8 -8.65 -12.68 0.98
C LEU A 8 -8.29 -13.98 1.71
N LEU A 9 -9.22 -14.93 1.80
CA LEU A 9 -8.95 -16.25 2.37
C LEU A 9 -7.95 -17.05 1.52
N GLU A 10 -8.06 -16.96 0.20
CA GLU A 10 -7.12 -17.60 -0.71
C GLU A 10 -5.72 -16.97 -0.63
N ILE A 11 -5.62 -15.63 -0.63
CA ILE A 11 -4.36 -14.90 -0.40
C ILE A 11 -3.71 -15.36 0.90
N ARG A 12 -4.48 -15.44 1.98
CA ARG A 12 -3.97 -15.93 3.28
C ARG A 12 -3.49 -17.37 3.21
N SER A 13 -4.23 -18.24 2.53
CA SER A 13 -3.86 -19.65 2.38
C SER A 13 -2.52 -19.78 1.64
N LEU A 14 -2.38 -19.06 0.53
CA LEU A 14 -1.14 -19.00 -0.25
C LEU A 14 0.01 -18.43 0.56
N HIS A 15 -0.19 -17.32 1.27
CA HIS A 15 0.84 -16.73 2.11
C HIS A 15 1.26 -17.67 3.23
N ARG A 16 0.33 -18.33 3.93
CA ARG A 16 0.66 -19.33 4.97
C ARG A 16 1.44 -20.52 4.45
N LYS A 17 1.19 -20.93 3.20
CA LYS A 17 1.85 -22.08 2.60
C LYS A 17 3.28 -21.79 2.15
N TYR A 18 3.53 -20.57 1.70
CA TYR A 18 4.73 -20.24 0.91
C TYR A 18 5.47 -18.97 1.38
N ASN A 19 4.90 -18.22 2.33
CA ASN A 19 5.48 -17.01 2.93
C ASN A 19 5.95 -15.92 1.94
N HIS A 20 5.30 -15.77 0.77
CA HIS A 20 5.87 -15.02 -0.37
C HIS A 20 5.13 -13.72 -0.74
N ILE A 21 4.12 -13.32 0.04
CA ILE A 21 3.23 -12.20 -0.32
C ILE A 21 3.63 -11.01 0.54
N GLN A 22 4.33 -10.06 -0.05
CA GLN A 22 4.80 -8.86 0.66
C GLN A 22 3.65 -7.89 0.95
N GLU A 23 2.70 -7.78 0.02
CA GLU A 23 1.68 -6.74 0.01
C GLU A 23 0.35 -7.27 -0.55
N THR A 24 -0.75 -6.82 0.03
CA THR A 24 -2.09 -6.93 -0.56
C THR A 24 -2.65 -5.54 -0.85
N ILE A 25 -2.89 -5.26 -2.13
CA ILE A 25 -3.44 -3.97 -2.57
C ILE A 25 -4.96 -4.05 -2.64
N ILE A 26 -5.65 -3.19 -1.91
CA ILE A 26 -7.10 -3.00 -2.04
C ILE A 26 -7.32 -1.75 -2.90
N GLN A 27 -7.67 -1.98 -4.16
CA GLN A 27 -7.74 -0.94 -5.19
C GLN A 27 -9.20 -0.54 -5.47
N ASN A 28 -9.49 0.76 -5.41
CA ASN A 28 -10.80 1.28 -5.83
C ASN A 28 -11.02 1.02 -7.33
N PHE A 29 -12.19 0.49 -7.67
CA PHE A 29 -12.66 0.54 -9.04
C PHE A 29 -13.03 1.98 -9.40
N ARG A 30 -12.53 2.45 -10.54
CA ARG A 30 -12.89 3.73 -11.14
C ARG A 30 -13.30 3.47 -12.58
N ALA A 31 -14.50 3.90 -12.95
CA ALA A 31 -14.99 3.77 -14.30
C ALA A 31 -14.11 4.57 -15.27
N LYS A 32 -13.82 3.98 -16.43
CA LYS A 32 -12.98 4.60 -17.46
C LYS A 32 -13.72 4.63 -18.79
N PRO A 33 -13.70 5.76 -19.50
CA PRO A 33 -14.18 5.81 -20.87
C PRO A 33 -13.53 4.72 -21.71
N GLU A 34 -14.24 4.23 -22.73
CA GLU A 34 -13.74 3.25 -23.69
C GLU A 34 -13.40 1.86 -23.10
N THR A 35 -13.82 1.58 -21.87
CA THR A 35 -13.77 0.24 -21.27
C THR A 35 -15.16 -0.40 -21.23
N PRO A 36 -15.28 -1.75 -21.20
CA PRO A 36 -16.58 -2.41 -21.07
C PRO A 36 -17.38 -2.02 -19.82
N MET A 37 -16.71 -1.51 -18.79
CA MET A 37 -17.30 -1.08 -17.52
C MET A 37 -17.35 0.45 -17.39
N ALA A 38 -17.34 1.19 -18.50
CA ALA A 38 -17.37 2.65 -18.50
C ALA A 38 -18.60 3.25 -17.78
N GLU A 39 -19.73 2.56 -17.83
CA GLU A 39 -20.99 2.98 -17.18
C GLU A 39 -21.24 2.28 -15.84
N SER A 40 -20.26 1.50 -15.35
CA SER A 40 -20.33 0.89 -14.02
C SER A 40 -20.10 1.94 -12.94
N PRO A 41 -20.76 1.83 -11.77
CA PRO A 41 -20.50 2.74 -10.67
C PRO A 41 -19.07 2.59 -10.14
N ASP A 42 -18.46 3.71 -9.75
CA ASP A 42 -17.21 3.71 -8.99
C ASP A 42 -17.38 2.95 -7.67
N ALA A 43 -16.27 2.44 -7.12
CA ALA A 43 -16.29 1.81 -5.81
C ALA A 43 -16.67 2.83 -4.72
N GLU A 44 -17.66 2.49 -3.90
CA GLU A 44 -18.08 3.31 -2.78
C GLU A 44 -17.04 3.30 -1.65
N THR A 45 -16.82 4.44 -1.00
CA THR A 45 -15.90 4.57 0.14
C THR A 45 -16.23 3.59 1.27
N GLN A 46 -17.52 3.40 1.57
CA GLN A 46 -17.94 2.49 2.65
C GLN A 46 -17.60 1.03 2.34
N GLU A 47 -17.69 0.62 1.07
CA GLU A 47 -17.27 -0.71 0.63
C GLU A 47 -15.76 -0.87 0.72
N MET A 48 -15.00 0.16 0.36
CA MET A 48 -13.54 0.16 0.49
C MET A 48 -13.12 0.01 1.95
N LEU A 49 -13.67 0.83 2.86
CA LEU A 49 -13.38 0.76 4.29
C LEU A 49 -13.69 -0.62 4.87
N TRP A 50 -14.85 -1.18 4.52
CA TRP A 50 -15.23 -2.52 4.94
C TRP A 50 -14.23 -3.56 4.44
N THR A 51 -13.79 -3.45 3.19
CA THR A 51 -12.86 -4.39 2.56
C THR A 51 -11.47 -4.33 3.19
N VAL A 52 -10.97 -3.12 3.47
CA VAL A 52 -9.69 -2.91 4.18
C VAL A 52 -9.74 -3.49 5.59
N ALA A 53 -10.80 -3.19 6.35
CA ALA A 53 -10.96 -3.73 7.70
C ALA A 53 -11.07 -5.26 7.69
N ALA A 54 -11.81 -5.83 6.75
CA ALA A 54 -11.89 -7.28 6.56
C ALA A 54 -10.52 -7.88 6.19
N ALA A 55 -9.75 -7.23 5.31
CA ALA A 55 -8.41 -7.66 4.94
C ALA A 55 -7.47 -7.67 6.15
N ARG A 56 -7.46 -6.60 6.96
CA ARG A 56 -6.65 -6.53 8.19
C ARG A 56 -6.97 -7.67 9.16
N ILE A 57 -8.26 -7.96 9.37
CA ILE A 57 -8.70 -9.04 10.27
C ILE A 57 -8.34 -10.42 9.69
N ILE A 58 -8.56 -10.64 8.39
CA ILE A 58 -8.36 -11.95 7.76
C ILE A 58 -6.87 -12.26 7.61
N LEU A 59 -6.11 -11.35 7.02
CA LEU A 59 -4.69 -11.54 6.68
C LEU A 59 -3.80 -11.47 7.92
N GLY A 60 -4.22 -10.73 8.95
CA GLY A 60 -3.54 -10.64 10.24
C GLY A 60 -2.78 -9.31 10.44
N PRO A 61 -2.19 -9.12 11.63
CA PRO A 61 -1.51 -7.87 11.99
C PRO A 61 -0.22 -7.63 11.18
N GLU A 62 0.47 -8.68 10.76
CA GLU A 62 1.75 -8.57 10.03
C GLU A 62 1.58 -8.32 8.52
N ALA A 63 0.36 -8.36 7.98
CA ALA A 63 0.15 -8.18 6.55
C ALA A 63 0.35 -6.70 6.15
N ASN A 64 1.10 -6.43 5.08
CA ASN A 64 1.11 -5.10 4.48
C ASN A 64 -0.12 -4.92 3.60
N ILE A 65 -0.95 -3.94 3.94
CA ILE A 65 -2.18 -3.62 3.21
C ILE A 65 -2.04 -2.22 2.64
N GLN A 66 -2.18 -2.12 1.32
CA GLN A 66 -2.01 -0.89 0.57
C GLN A 66 -3.34 -0.39 0.02
N VAL A 67 -3.59 0.92 0.14
CA VAL A 67 -4.65 1.62 -0.60
C VAL A 67 -4.04 2.89 -1.20
N PRO A 68 -4.16 3.12 -2.53
CA PRO A 68 -3.60 4.31 -3.15
C PRO A 68 -4.37 5.58 -2.74
N PRO A 69 -3.69 6.65 -2.28
CA PRO A 69 -4.36 7.82 -1.73
C PRO A 69 -5.01 8.72 -2.79
N ASN A 70 -4.55 8.66 -4.05
CA ASN A 70 -5.05 9.53 -5.13
C ASN A 70 -6.49 9.20 -5.58
N LEU A 71 -6.96 7.97 -5.37
CA LEU A 71 -8.32 7.56 -5.74
C LEU A 71 -9.38 7.85 -4.67
N SER A 72 -8.97 8.44 -3.54
CA SER A 72 -9.86 8.93 -2.46
C SER A 72 -9.29 10.24 -1.90
N SER A 73 -8.90 11.15 -2.80
CA SER A 73 -8.01 12.28 -2.54
C SER A 73 -8.43 13.24 -1.43
N GLU A 74 -9.73 13.37 -1.13
CA GLU A 74 -10.22 14.28 -0.10
C GLU A 74 -10.00 13.75 1.33
N ASN A 75 -10.09 12.43 1.53
CA ASN A 75 -10.28 11.83 2.84
C ASN A 75 -9.56 10.47 3.03
N TYR A 76 -8.53 10.18 2.24
CA TYR A 76 -7.79 8.90 2.26
C TYR A 76 -7.22 8.50 3.63
N GLU A 77 -6.96 9.45 4.55
CA GLU A 77 -6.51 9.20 5.93
C GLU A 77 -7.40 8.21 6.69
N MET A 78 -8.70 8.14 6.36
CA MET A 78 -9.63 7.19 6.97
C MET A 78 -9.20 5.73 6.82
N TYR A 79 -8.42 5.40 5.79
CA TYR A 79 -7.95 4.04 5.56
C TYR A 79 -6.90 3.60 6.59
N LEU A 80 -6.19 4.55 7.22
CA LEU A 80 -5.30 4.23 8.36
C LEU A 80 -6.11 3.63 9.51
N ALA A 81 -7.23 4.26 9.87
CA ALA A 81 -8.14 3.73 10.89
C ALA A 81 -8.78 2.40 10.48
N ALA A 82 -8.96 2.15 9.18
CA ALA A 82 -9.45 0.86 8.67
C ALA A 82 -8.38 -0.24 8.69
N GLY A 83 -7.10 0.12 8.77
CA GLY A 83 -6.00 -0.82 9.00
C GLY A 83 -5.01 -0.98 7.84
N ILE A 84 -4.93 -0.03 6.91
CA ILE A 84 -3.76 0.00 6.00
C ILE A 84 -2.50 0.36 6.77
N ASN A 85 -1.36 0.03 6.20
CA ASN A 85 -0.05 0.51 6.65
C ASN A 85 0.82 0.98 5.50
N ASP A 86 0.24 1.10 4.29
CA ASP A 86 0.96 1.52 3.09
C ASP A 86 0.08 2.36 2.16
N TRP A 87 0.59 3.51 1.75
CA TRP A 87 -0.04 4.39 0.75
C TRP A 87 0.31 3.99 -0.69
N GLY A 88 1.32 3.15 -0.86
CA GLY A 88 1.82 2.70 -2.14
C GLY A 88 2.74 3.68 -2.85
N GLY A 89 2.92 3.45 -4.14
CA GLY A 89 3.79 4.26 -4.98
C GLY A 89 3.26 5.67 -5.19
N VAL A 90 3.80 6.65 -4.46
CA VAL A 90 3.51 8.08 -4.63
C VAL A 90 4.68 8.75 -5.34
N SER A 91 4.41 9.58 -6.35
CA SER A 91 5.45 10.28 -7.12
C SER A 91 5.25 11.80 -7.09
N PRO A 92 6.27 12.59 -6.67
CA PRO A 92 6.23 14.05 -6.80
C PRO A 92 6.65 14.52 -8.20
N LEU A 93 7.15 13.62 -9.07
CA LEU A 93 7.75 13.97 -10.36
C LEU A 93 6.89 13.56 -11.56
N THR A 94 6.13 12.48 -11.43
CA THR A 94 5.38 11.86 -12.52
C THR A 94 3.90 11.77 -12.16
N ILE A 95 3.03 11.79 -13.17
CA ILE A 95 1.61 11.50 -13.00
C ILE A 95 1.38 10.00 -12.72
N ASP A 96 0.16 9.64 -12.32
CA ASP A 96 -0.33 8.27 -12.41
C ASP A 96 -0.67 7.97 -13.89
N TYR A 97 0.05 7.05 -14.51
CA TYR A 97 -0.21 6.67 -15.91
C TYR A 97 -1.46 5.78 -16.09
N VAL A 98 -1.95 5.16 -15.01
CA VAL A 98 -3.19 4.36 -15.00
C VAL A 98 -4.39 5.27 -14.75
N ASN A 99 -4.24 6.25 -13.85
CA ASN A 99 -5.26 7.25 -13.57
C ASN A 99 -4.74 8.68 -13.75
N PRO A 100 -4.49 9.14 -14.99
CA PRO A 100 -3.98 10.49 -15.26
C PRO A 100 -4.87 11.60 -14.70
N GLU A 101 -6.16 11.33 -14.51
CA GLU A 101 -7.13 12.26 -13.93
C GLU A 101 -7.08 12.34 -12.40
N ALA A 102 -6.37 11.41 -11.73
CA ALA A 102 -6.23 11.33 -10.28
C ALA A 102 -4.78 11.57 -9.87
N PRO A 103 -4.36 12.84 -9.69
CA PRO A 103 -2.97 13.16 -9.36
C PRO A 103 -2.56 12.66 -7.98
N TRP A 104 -1.28 12.34 -7.82
CA TRP A 104 -0.71 12.00 -6.52
C TRP A 104 -0.86 13.16 -5.53
N PRO A 105 -1.16 12.89 -4.24
CA PRO A 105 -1.10 13.92 -3.22
C PRO A 105 0.36 14.41 -3.06
N LEU A 106 0.52 15.68 -2.70
CA LEU A 106 1.83 16.20 -2.30
C LEU A 106 2.34 15.42 -1.08
N ILE A 107 3.65 15.15 -1.04
CA ILE A 107 4.28 14.41 0.06
C ILE A 107 4.07 15.14 1.40
N THR A 108 4.07 16.47 1.41
CA THR A 108 3.75 17.28 2.59
C THR A 108 2.33 17.03 3.11
N ASN A 109 1.35 16.87 2.23
CA ASN A 109 -0.03 16.57 2.60
C ASN A 109 -0.16 15.13 3.11
N LEU A 110 0.50 14.18 2.44
CA LEU A 110 0.52 12.78 2.86
C LEU A 110 1.13 12.65 4.26
N LYS A 111 2.23 13.37 4.53
CA LYS A 111 2.88 13.44 5.84
C LYS A 111 1.92 14.00 6.89
N SER A 112 1.35 15.18 6.62
CA SER A 112 0.45 15.85 7.57
C SER A 112 -0.78 15.00 7.92
N LYS A 113 -1.39 14.32 6.94
CA LYS A 113 -2.55 13.43 7.15
C LYS A 113 -2.19 12.12 7.85
N THR A 114 -0.98 11.60 7.61
CA THR A 114 -0.49 10.42 8.33
C THR A 114 -0.22 10.74 9.81
N GLU A 115 0.44 11.87 10.07
CA GLU A 115 0.75 12.34 11.43
C GLU A 115 -0.50 12.75 12.22
N SER A 116 -1.55 13.28 11.56
CA SER A 116 -2.81 13.62 12.24
C SER A 116 -3.54 12.39 12.79
N GLU A 117 -3.32 11.21 12.22
CA GLU A 117 -3.87 9.94 12.69
C GLU A 117 -2.93 9.23 13.69
N GLY A 118 -1.81 9.87 14.09
CA GLY A 118 -0.86 9.33 15.06
C GLY A 118 0.16 8.35 14.50
N PHE A 119 0.34 8.31 13.17
CA PHE A 119 1.32 7.47 12.49
C PHE A 119 2.51 8.29 11.98
N GLU A 120 3.61 7.60 11.65
CA GLU A 120 4.77 8.20 11.00
C GLU A 120 4.78 7.84 9.50
N LEU A 121 4.97 8.82 8.62
CA LEU A 121 5.16 8.56 7.20
C LEU A 121 6.62 8.21 6.91
N ARG A 122 6.87 6.95 6.54
CA ARG A 122 8.21 6.44 6.22
C ARG A 122 8.32 5.97 4.78
N PRO A 123 9.29 6.46 3.99
CA PRO A 123 9.57 5.89 2.68
C PRO A 123 10.18 4.49 2.83
N ARG A 124 9.70 3.54 2.04
CA ARG A 124 10.24 2.18 1.97
C ARG A 124 10.91 1.90 0.63
N LEU A 125 11.74 0.87 0.60
CA LEU A 125 12.24 0.29 -0.65
C LEU A 125 11.15 -0.57 -1.32
N ALA A 126 11.43 -1.04 -2.53
CA ALA A 126 10.51 -1.93 -3.26
C ALA A 126 10.31 -3.29 -2.56
N VAL A 127 11.30 -3.72 -1.78
CA VAL A 127 11.23 -4.94 -0.95
C VAL A 127 10.93 -4.52 0.48
N TYR A 128 9.98 -5.20 1.12
CA TYR A 128 9.56 -4.92 2.49
C TYR A 128 10.58 -5.43 3.52
N PRO A 129 10.69 -4.76 4.69
CA PRO A 129 11.65 -5.12 5.75
C PRO A 129 11.68 -6.61 6.11
N GLU A 130 10.50 -7.26 6.19
CA GLU A 130 10.33 -8.67 6.56
C GLU A 130 11.01 -9.65 5.58
N TYR A 131 11.35 -9.17 4.38
CA TYR A 131 11.92 -9.97 3.30
C TYR A 131 13.44 -9.77 3.12
N PHE A 132 14.09 -8.95 3.96
CA PHE A 132 15.55 -8.75 3.85
C PHE A 132 16.29 -8.38 5.16
N LEU A 133 15.58 -7.92 6.20
CA LEU A 133 16.25 -7.57 7.47
C LEU A 133 16.85 -8.81 8.12
N ASP A 134 15.98 -9.77 8.48
CA ASP A 134 16.35 -10.97 9.25
C ASP A 134 16.38 -12.25 8.39
N THR A 135 16.52 -12.10 7.07
CA THR A 135 16.56 -13.22 6.12
C THR A 135 17.40 -12.90 4.88
N ASP A 136 17.98 -13.93 4.27
CA ASP A 136 18.65 -13.90 2.97
C ASP A 136 17.93 -14.76 1.90
N GLU A 137 16.71 -15.24 2.21
CA GLU A 137 15.96 -16.17 1.36
C GLU A 137 15.48 -15.56 0.04
N TYR A 138 15.08 -14.28 0.07
CA TYR A 138 14.33 -13.67 -1.04
C TYR A 138 15.20 -12.91 -2.04
N LEU A 139 16.40 -12.48 -1.62
CA LEU A 139 17.26 -11.63 -2.42
C LEU A 139 18.64 -12.27 -2.63
N PRO A 140 19.20 -12.22 -3.85
CA PRO A 140 20.59 -12.60 -4.05
C PRO A 140 21.51 -11.66 -3.26
N VAL A 141 22.67 -12.18 -2.85
CA VAL A 141 23.64 -11.49 -1.96
C VAL A 141 23.97 -10.06 -2.40
N ASP A 142 24.16 -9.83 -3.70
CA ASP A 142 24.50 -8.52 -4.25
C ASP A 142 23.35 -7.50 -4.11
N LEU A 143 22.10 -7.96 -4.22
CA LEU A 143 20.92 -7.12 -4.04
C LEU A 143 20.63 -6.89 -2.56
N LEU A 144 20.76 -7.93 -1.73
CA LEU A 144 20.61 -7.85 -0.28
C LEU A 144 21.58 -6.82 0.32
N THR A 145 22.82 -6.80 -0.16
CA THR A 145 23.84 -5.84 0.26
C THR A 145 23.39 -4.40 -0.04
N LYS A 146 22.94 -4.14 -1.27
CA LYS A 146 22.46 -2.81 -1.69
C LYS A 146 21.22 -2.36 -0.92
N VAL A 147 20.27 -3.26 -0.69
CA VAL A 147 19.05 -2.96 0.06
C VAL A 147 19.40 -2.58 1.51
N ARG A 148 20.27 -3.35 2.17
CA ARG A 148 20.74 -3.04 3.54
C ARG A 148 21.57 -1.76 3.63
N GLU A 149 22.30 -1.39 2.58
CA GLU A 149 23.02 -0.11 2.53
C GLU A 149 22.08 1.10 2.47
N LEU A 150 20.90 0.94 1.86
CA LEU A 150 19.89 2.00 1.69
C LEU A 150 18.89 2.08 2.85
N ALA A 151 18.76 1.01 3.63
CA ALA A 151 17.78 0.90 4.71
C ALA A 151 18.38 1.23 6.10
N ASP A 152 17.58 1.82 6.98
CA ASP A 152 17.86 1.95 8.40
C ASP A 152 17.70 0.60 9.14
N ASP A 153 17.90 0.61 10.45
CA ASP A 153 17.85 -0.59 11.29
C ASP A 153 16.45 -1.23 11.35
N GLU A 154 15.40 -0.51 10.89
CA GLU A 154 14.02 -0.99 10.82
C GLU A 154 13.59 -1.31 9.38
N GLY A 155 14.51 -1.23 8.40
CA GLY A 155 14.26 -1.62 7.02
C GLY A 155 13.65 -0.52 6.13
N TYR A 156 13.55 0.72 6.62
CA TYR A 156 13.02 1.85 5.85
C TYR A 156 14.15 2.71 5.27
N VAL A 157 13.85 3.56 4.28
CA VAL A 157 14.88 4.34 3.58
C VAL A 157 15.58 5.31 4.55
N LYS A 158 16.92 5.28 4.57
CA LYS A 158 17.75 6.20 5.35
C LYS A 158 17.41 7.66 5.04
N ASP A 159 17.57 8.52 6.05
CA ASP A 159 17.20 9.94 6.04
C ASP A 159 15.67 10.21 5.96
N GLY A 160 14.86 9.14 5.88
CA GLY A 160 13.41 9.18 5.99
C GLY A 160 12.74 10.05 4.92
N ILE A 161 11.55 10.56 5.26
CA ILE A 161 10.73 11.31 4.30
C ILE A 161 11.37 12.64 3.89
N ASN A 162 12.25 13.22 4.72
CA ASN A 162 12.90 14.51 4.46
C ASN A 162 13.77 14.52 3.20
N ARG A 163 14.15 13.35 2.67
CA ARG A 163 14.81 13.22 1.37
C ARG A 163 13.94 13.69 0.19
N TYR A 164 12.62 13.75 0.39
CA TYR A 164 11.63 13.99 -0.66
C TYR A 164 10.79 15.25 -0.45
N VAL A 165 11.03 16.01 0.63
CA VAL A 165 10.30 17.24 0.99
C VAL A 165 11.18 18.46 0.79
#